data_AF-A0A7Y1ZZJ2-F1
#
_entry.id   AF-A0A7Y1ZZJ2-F1
#
_cell.length_a   1.000
_cell.length_b   1.000
_cell.length_c   1.000
_cell.angle_alpha   90.00
_cell.angle_beta   90.00
_cell.angle_gamma   90.00
#
_symmetry.space_group_name_H-M   'P 1'
#
loop_
_entity.id
_entity.type
_entity.pdbx_description
1 polymer ?
#
loop_
_entity_poly.entity_id
_entity_poly.type
_entity_poly.pdbx_seq_one_letter_code
_entity_poly.pdbx_strand_id
1 'polypeptide(L)'
;MTQTQAIEGPTSEQQIRAKKMLLTVGLFSIVMMFAAFSSAYIVIRNSTSYWVNISMPQEFFTSTILILLSSVTIFFANRFLKKGNNSLAIGLTALTLVLGSMFCFQQYQGFQKLADLNMTLTGNSLMNIKGVYGQDYVITTSEGETLSMINGDYFKPGESDPVTNDVHGMHNGAASYFNGLVILHVLHVAVGILFLLLLVIWLLIKTVNKDRPLWMQQVARYWHFVDGLWLYLFLFLYLIH
;
A
#
# COMPACT_ATOMS: atom_id res chain seq x y z
N MET A 1 53.59 -26.04 18.75
CA MET A 1 52.25 -26.01 19.36
C MET A 1 51.42 -24.99 18.59
N THR A 2 50.58 -25.45 17.67
CA THR A 2 49.66 -24.60 16.91
C THR A 2 48.55 -24.17 17.87
N GLN A 3 48.52 -22.90 18.26
CA GLN A 3 47.38 -22.38 19.01
C GLN A 3 46.17 -22.40 18.07
N THR A 4 45.23 -23.32 18.32
CA THR A 4 43.89 -23.25 17.76
C THR A 4 43.25 -21.97 18.30
N GLN A 5 43.29 -20.89 17.51
CA GLN A 5 42.49 -19.71 17.80
C GLN A 5 41.02 -20.14 17.73
N ALA A 6 40.36 -20.19 18.88
CA ALA A 6 38.92 -20.32 18.92
C ALA A 6 38.34 -19.13 18.15
N ILE A 7 37.59 -19.39 17.08
CA ILE A 7 36.86 -18.35 16.36
C ILE A 7 35.82 -17.82 17.34
N GLU A 8 36.12 -16.69 18.00
CA GLU A 8 35.15 -16.02 18.86
C GLU A 8 33.94 -15.62 18.01
N GLY A 9 32.74 -15.99 18.48
CA GLY A 9 31.50 -15.65 17.80
C GLY A 9 31.29 -14.13 17.70
N PRO A 10 30.39 -13.66 16.81
CA PRO A 10 30.21 -12.24 16.58
C PRO A 10 29.75 -11.50 17.85
N THR A 11 30.38 -10.35 18.13
CA THR A 11 30.06 -9.47 19.26
C THR A 11 28.63 -8.95 19.21
N SER A 12 28.07 -8.55 20.36
CA SER A 12 26.70 -8.02 20.45
C SER A 12 26.47 -6.79 19.55
N GLU A 13 27.50 -5.95 19.36
CA GLU A 13 27.43 -4.81 18.45
C GLU A 13 27.37 -5.25 16.98
N GLN A 14 28.21 -6.20 16.57
CA GLN A 14 28.18 -6.78 15.23
C GLN A 14 26.82 -7.41 14.92
N GLN A 15 26.22 -8.12 15.89
CA GLN A 15 24.87 -8.69 15.74
C GLN A 15 23.79 -7.61 15.56
N ILE A 16 23.86 -6.49 16.29
CA ILE A 16 22.89 -5.38 16.14
C ILE A 16 23.03 -4.72 14.76
N ARG A 17 24.27 -4.47 14.32
CA ARG A 17 24.55 -3.90 12.98
C ARG A 17 24.03 -4.82 11.88
N ALA A 18 24.30 -6.12 11.97
CA ALA A 18 23.80 -7.12 11.02
C ALA A 18 22.27 -7.12 10.94
N LYS A 19 21.55 -7.09 12.07
CA LYS A 19 20.08 -7.03 12.10
C LYS A 19 19.51 -5.75 11.46
N LYS A 20 20.17 -4.61 11.65
CA LYS A 20 19.77 -3.34 11.01
C LYS A 20 20.02 -3.37 9.50
N MET A 21 21.16 -3.92 9.09
CA MET A 21 21.51 -4.08 7.68
C MET A 21 20.53 -5.01 6.96
N LEU A 22 20.21 -6.17 7.55
CA LEU A 22 19.25 -7.12 7.00
C LEU A 22 17.87 -6.46 6.79
N LEU A 23 17.40 -5.70 7.77
CA LEU A 23 16.14 -4.96 7.65
C LEU A 23 16.23 -3.94 6.50
N THR A 24 17.31 -3.17 6.42
CA THR A 24 17.49 -2.15 5.37
C THR A 24 17.50 -2.76 3.97
N VAL A 25 18.23 -3.86 3.77
CA VAL A 25 18.25 -4.59 2.50
C VAL A 25 16.86 -5.13 2.16
N GLY A 26 16.14 -5.69 3.15
CA GLY A 26 14.77 -6.16 2.96
C GLY A 26 13.81 -5.05 2.53
N LEU A 27 13.88 -3.88 3.18
CA LEU A 27 13.06 -2.72 2.81
C LEU A 27 13.41 -2.21 1.39
N PHE A 28 14.69 -2.17 1.04
CA PHE A 28 15.12 -1.77 -0.30
C PHE A 28 14.57 -2.71 -1.39
N SER A 29 14.58 -4.03 -1.16
CA SER A 29 13.98 -4.99 -2.08
C SER A 29 12.49 -4.75 -2.30
N ILE A 30 11.76 -4.38 -1.24
CA ILE A 30 10.34 -4.03 -1.35
C ILE A 30 10.15 -2.79 -2.23
N VAL A 31 10.95 -1.74 -2.04
CA VAL A 31 10.89 -0.54 -2.90
C VAL A 31 11.11 -0.90 -4.36
N MET A 32 12.14 -1.70 -4.66
CA MET A 32 12.44 -2.11 -6.04
C MET A 32 11.31 -2.94 -6.66
N MET A 33 10.66 -3.81 -5.88
CA MET A 33 9.51 -4.59 -6.33
C MET A 33 8.32 -3.69 -6.69
N PHE A 34 8.00 -2.71 -5.84
CA PHE A 34 6.92 -1.76 -6.12
C PHE A 34 7.24 -0.85 -7.32
N ALA A 35 8.50 -0.45 -7.49
CA ALA A 35 8.96 0.30 -8.67
C ALA A 35 8.82 -0.51 -9.97
N ALA A 36 9.11 -1.82 -9.94
CA ALA A 36 8.96 -2.69 -11.11
C ALA A 36 7.48 -2.84 -11.51
N PHE A 37 6.58 -3.06 -10.56
CA PHE A 37 5.15 -3.21 -10.83
C PHE A 37 4.49 -1.91 -11.30
N SER A 38 4.84 -0.77 -10.69
CA SER A 38 4.35 0.55 -11.14
C SER A 38 4.83 0.91 -12.55
N SER A 39 6.09 0.60 -12.88
CA SER A 39 6.62 0.77 -14.24
C SER A 39 5.88 -0.10 -15.25
N ALA A 40 5.67 -1.38 -14.94
CA ALA A 40 4.92 -2.28 -15.82
C ALA A 40 3.47 -1.80 -16.03
N TYR A 41 2.82 -1.29 -14.98
CA TYR A 41 1.50 -0.69 -15.08
C TYR A 41 1.47 0.52 -16.04
N ILE A 42 2.42 1.46 -15.90
CA ILE A 42 2.50 2.63 -16.79
C ILE A 42 2.71 2.20 -18.25
N VAL A 43 3.66 1.29 -18.50
CA VAL A 43 4.00 0.85 -19.86
C VAL A 43 2.80 0.18 -20.55
N ILE A 44 2.07 -0.66 -19.82
CA ILE A 44 0.90 -1.37 -20.38
C ILE A 44 -0.27 -0.41 -20.59
N ARG A 45 -0.52 0.51 -19.65
CA ARG A 45 -1.54 1.56 -19.83
C ARG A 45 -1.29 2.38 -21.10
N ASN A 46 -0.05 2.77 -21.36
CA ASN A 46 0.30 3.54 -22.55
C ASN A 46 0.31 2.71 -23.84
N SER A 47 0.30 1.38 -23.74
CA SER A 47 0.27 0.46 -24.89
C SER A 47 -1.15 0.04 -25.28
N THR A 48 -2.15 0.28 -24.44
CA THR A 48 -3.57 -0.03 -24.71
C THR A 48 -4.28 1.15 -25.37
N SER A 49 -5.06 0.91 -26.42
CA SER A 49 -5.74 1.96 -27.18
C SER A 49 -6.86 2.68 -26.42
N TYR A 50 -7.41 2.06 -25.37
CA TYR A 50 -8.49 2.62 -24.55
C TYR A 50 -8.29 2.29 -23.07
N TRP A 51 -8.71 3.20 -22.21
CA TRP A 51 -8.54 3.14 -20.76
C TRP A 51 -9.81 3.50 -20.01
N VAL A 52 -10.03 2.90 -18.84
CA VAL A 52 -11.12 3.27 -17.94
C VAL A 52 -10.56 4.15 -16.82
N ASN A 53 -10.97 5.41 -16.79
CA ASN A 53 -10.69 6.29 -15.66
C ASN A 53 -11.75 6.12 -14.58
N ILE A 54 -11.28 6.03 -13.34
CA ILE A 54 -12.08 5.74 -12.15
C ILE A 54 -11.99 6.94 -11.24
N SER A 55 -13.13 7.41 -10.75
CA SER A 55 -13.14 8.40 -9.68
C SER A 55 -12.67 7.75 -8.38
N MET A 56 -11.57 8.22 -7.81
CA MET A 56 -11.08 7.66 -6.55
C MET A 56 -12.06 7.90 -5.39
N PRO A 57 -12.49 6.85 -4.68
CA PRO A 57 -13.34 6.97 -3.51
C PRO A 57 -12.73 7.84 -2.40
N GLN A 58 -13.56 8.62 -1.71
CA GLN A 58 -13.14 9.51 -0.61
C GLN A 58 -12.49 8.75 0.56
N GLU A 59 -12.79 7.46 0.70
CA GLU A 59 -12.23 6.54 1.69
C GLU A 59 -10.69 6.51 1.64
N PHE A 60 -10.10 6.59 0.45
CA PHE A 60 -8.64 6.56 0.30
C PHE A 60 -7.99 7.83 0.87
N PHE A 61 -8.62 9.00 0.73
CA PHE A 61 -8.13 10.25 1.32
C PHE A 61 -8.18 10.20 2.85
N THR A 62 -9.31 9.77 3.40
CA THR A 62 -9.49 9.70 4.85
C THR A 62 -8.55 8.66 5.47
N SER A 63 -8.34 7.53 4.79
CA SER A 63 -7.35 6.53 5.21
C SER A 63 -5.92 7.09 5.23
N THR A 64 -5.56 7.96 4.28
CA THR A 64 -4.25 8.60 4.19
C THR A 64 -3.99 9.51 5.40
N ILE A 65 -5.01 10.23 5.86
CA ILE A 65 -4.92 11.02 7.09
C ILE A 65 -4.71 10.11 8.31
N LEU A 66 -5.44 8.99 8.41
CA LEU A 66 -5.31 8.06 9.52
C LEU A 66 -3.91 7.44 9.61
N ILE A 67 -3.34 7.02 8.49
CA ILE A 67 -2.02 6.37 8.50
C ILE A 67 -0.92 7.37 8.85
N LEU A 68 -1.00 8.61 8.36
CA LEU A 68 -0.10 9.69 8.75
C LEU A 68 -0.17 9.99 10.26
N LEU A 69 -1.39 10.07 10.81
CA LEU A 69 -1.59 10.23 12.25
C LEU A 69 -0.99 9.06 13.04
N SER A 70 -1.16 7.82 12.54
CA SER A 70 -0.57 6.62 13.17
C SER A 70 0.97 6.68 13.19
N SER A 71 1.57 7.22 12.12
CA SER A 71 3.01 7.46 12.01
C SER A 71 3.49 8.41 13.10
N VAL A 72 2.79 9.52 13.28
CA VAL A 72 3.12 10.52 14.30
C VAL A 72 2.98 9.92 15.71
N THR A 73 1.95 9.12 15.97
CA THR A 73 1.75 8.50 17.29
C THR A 73 2.86 7.53 17.66
N ILE A 74 3.31 6.67 16.74
CA ILE A 74 4.39 5.70 17.05
C ILE A 74 5.75 6.38 17.19
N PHE A 75 5.98 7.47 16.46
CA PHE A 75 7.16 8.31 16.61
C PHE A 75 7.27 8.87 18.04
N PHE A 76 6.17 9.44 18.55
CA PHE A 76 6.12 9.93 19.93
C PHE A 76 6.18 8.80 20.95
N ALA A 77 5.52 7.66 20.71
CA ALA A 77 5.58 6.50 21.59
C ALA A 77 7.03 6.06 21.85
N ASN A 78 7.84 5.95 20.79
CA ASN A 78 9.25 5.59 20.89
C ASN A 78 10.06 6.65 21.67
N ARG A 79 9.71 7.94 21.54
CA ARG A 79 10.37 9.03 22.27
C ARG A 79 10.03 8.99 23.77
N PHE A 80 8.78 8.74 24.13
CA PHE A 80 8.36 8.63 25.54
C PHE A 80 8.92 7.38 26.22
N LEU A 81 9.00 6.26 25.49
CA LEU A 81 9.62 5.04 25.99
C LEU A 81 11.09 5.26 26.35
N LYS A 82 11.84 5.97 25.50
CA LYS A 82 13.25 6.35 25.79
C LYS A 82 13.40 7.28 26.99
N LYS A 83 12.37 8.09 27.29
CA LYS A 83 12.33 8.96 28.48
C LYS A 83 11.92 8.21 29.76
N GLY A 84 11.62 6.91 29.68
CA GLY A 84 11.19 6.09 30.81
C GLY A 84 9.71 6.20 31.16
N ASN A 85 8.91 6.92 30.37
CA ASN A 85 7.46 6.98 30.56
C ASN A 85 6.77 5.83 29.81
N ASN A 86 6.75 4.66 30.46
CA ASN A 86 6.22 3.43 29.86
C ASN A 86 4.70 3.48 29.64
N SER A 87 3.94 4.10 30.54
CA SER A 87 2.48 4.17 30.43
C SER A 87 2.04 4.95 29.19
N LEU A 88 2.62 6.13 28.95
CA LEU A 88 2.33 6.91 27.74
C LEU A 88 2.81 6.20 26.47
N ALA A 89 3.96 5.53 26.51
CA ALA A 89 4.46 4.77 25.37
C ALA A 89 3.52 3.62 24.98
N ILE A 90 2.99 2.89 25.97
CA ILE A 90 1.99 1.83 25.75
C ILE A 90 0.73 2.44 25.16
N GLY A 91 0.19 3.50 25.76
CA GLY A 91 -1.03 4.17 25.29
C GLY A 91 -0.91 4.66 23.85
N LEU A 92 0.20 5.31 23.48
CA LEU A 92 0.45 5.79 22.12
C LEU A 92 0.67 4.65 21.11
N THR A 93 1.31 3.55 21.52
CA THR A 93 1.48 2.36 20.66
C THR A 93 0.14 1.67 20.42
N ALA A 94 -0.71 1.57 21.46
CA ALA A 94 -2.06 1.04 21.32
C ALA A 94 -2.94 1.95 20.43
N LEU A 95 -2.82 3.26 20.57
CA LEU A 95 -3.47 4.21 19.67
C LEU A 95 -3.02 4.04 18.22
N THR A 96 -1.72 3.81 18.00
CA THR A 96 -1.19 3.51 16.65
C THR A 96 -1.85 2.27 16.06
N LEU A 97 -1.99 1.19 16.85
CA LEU A 97 -2.65 -0.05 16.42
C LEU A 97 -4.13 0.19 16.06
N VAL A 98 -4.84 0.98 16.85
CA VAL A 98 -6.23 1.35 16.56
C VAL A 98 -6.32 2.15 15.26
N LEU A 99 -5.48 3.18 15.09
CA LEU A 99 -5.44 3.99 13.88
C LEU A 99 -5.08 3.16 12.64
N GLY A 100 -4.09 2.27 12.74
CA GLY A 100 -3.74 1.33 11.67
C GLY A 100 -4.87 0.35 11.35
N SER A 101 -5.63 -0.11 12.34
CA SER A 101 -6.80 -0.98 12.11
C SER A 101 -7.94 -0.22 11.43
N MET A 102 -8.17 1.04 11.82
CA MET A 102 -9.13 1.92 11.16
C MET A 102 -8.71 2.23 9.72
N PHE A 103 -7.40 2.40 9.45
CA PHE A 103 -6.86 2.49 8.10
C PHE A 103 -7.24 1.25 7.27
N CYS A 104 -6.97 0.03 7.76
CA CYS A 104 -7.35 -1.20 7.07
C CYS A 104 -8.86 -1.28 6.78
N PHE A 105 -9.69 -0.83 7.73
CA PHE A 105 -11.14 -0.79 7.55
C PHE A 105 -11.58 0.19 6.46
N GLN A 106 -10.96 1.38 6.40
CA GLN A 106 -11.25 2.34 5.33
C GLN A 106 -10.75 1.87 3.96
N GLN A 107 -9.58 1.23 3.91
CA GLN A 107 -9.07 0.58 2.70
C GLN A 107 -10.06 -0.47 2.20
N TYR A 108 -10.56 -1.32 3.09
CA TYR A 108 -11.55 -2.33 2.75
C TYR A 108 -12.81 -1.71 2.15
N GLN A 109 -13.36 -0.64 2.73
CA GLN A 109 -14.52 0.05 2.18
C GLN A 109 -14.22 0.70 0.81
N GLY A 110 -13.07 1.35 0.65
CA GLY A 110 -12.66 1.93 -0.63
C GLY A 110 -12.56 0.87 -1.72
N PHE A 111 -11.95 -0.28 -1.42
CA PHE A 111 -11.86 -1.40 -2.35
C PHE A 111 -13.20 -2.10 -2.60
N GLN A 112 -14.11 -2.16 -1.62
CA GLN A 112 -15.46 -2.66 -1.84
C GLN A 112 -16.21 -1.80 -2.86
N LYS A 113 -16.13 -0.46 -2.75
CA LYS A 113 -16.73 0.45 -3.73
C LYS A 113 -16.16 0.24 -5.13
N LEU A 114 -14.86 -0.01 -5.24
CA LEU A 114 -14.23 -0.36 -6.53
C LEU A 114 -14.66 -1.75 -7.03
N ALA A 115 -14.83 -2.71 -6.13
CA ALA A 115 -15.29 -4.06 -6.47
C ALA A 115 -16.76 -4.09 -6.93
N ASP A 116 -17.62 -3.22 -6.37
CA ASP A 116 -19.01 -3.03 -6.81
C ASP A 116 -19.09 -2.50 -8.25
N LEU A 117 -18.09 -1.72 -8.67
CA LEU A 117 -17.88 -1.33 -10.07
C LEU A 117 -17.32 -2.47 -10.93
N ASN A 118 -17.32 -3.71 -10.44
CA ASN A 118 -16.82 -4.93 -11.10
C ASN A 118 -15.35 -4.86 -11.53
N MET A 119 -14.58 -3.95 -10.94
CA MET A 119 -13.13 -3.91 -11.03
C MET A 119 -12.53 -4.90 -10.03
N THR A 120 -12.90 -6.16 -10.20
CA THR A 120 -12.49 -7.22 -9.29
C THR A 120 -11.08 -7.73 -9.63
N LEU A 121 -10.50 -8.42 -8.64
CA LEU A 121 -9.14 -9.01 -8.66
C LEU A 121 -8.88 -9.94 -9.87
N THR A 122 -9.95 -10.50 -10.44
CA THR A 122 -9.94 -11.35 -11.63
C THR A 122 -10.37 -10.51 -12.83
N GLY A 123 -9.40 -10.11 -13.65
CA GLY A 123 -9.61 -9.23 -14.80
C GLY A 123 -10.82 -9.64 -15.63
N ASN A 124 -11.86 -8.81 -15.56
CA ASN A 124 -13.01 -8.93 -16.43
C ASN A 124 -12.86 -7.92 -17.58
N SER A 125 -13.35 -8.33 -18.76
CA SER A 125 -13.48 -7.48 -19.95
C SER A 125 -14.00 -6.10 -19.58
N LEU A 126 -13.52 -5.04 -20.27
CA LEU A 126 -13.80 -3.63 -20.01
C LEU A 126 -15.30 -3.31 -19.83
N MET A 127 -16.17 -4.20 -20.30
CA MET A 127 -17.62 -4.11 -20.30
C MET A 127 -18.35 -4.69 -19.08
N ASN A 128 -17.69 -5.41 -18.16
CA ASN A 128 -18.39 -5.93 -16.98
C ASN A 128 -18.56 -4.86 -15.89
N ILE A 129 -18.31 -3.57 -16.13
CA ILE A 129 -18.38 -2.53 -15.10
C ILE A 129 -19.84 -2.23 -14.76
N LYS A 130 -20.27 -2.51 -13.52
CA LYS A 130 -21.62 -2.23 -13.00
C LYS A 130 -21.74 -0.79 -12.48
N GLY A 131 -21.40 0.19 -13.32
CA GLY A 131 -21.48 1.61 -12.99
C GLY A 131 -22.32 2.41 -13.99
N VAL A 132 -22.61 3.66 -13.68
CA VAL A 132 -23.21 4.61 -14.61
C VAL A 132 -22.10 5.31 -15.41
N TYR A 133 -22.12 5.15 -16.73
CA TYR A 133 -21.19 5.84 -17.63
C TYR A 133 -21.26 7.36 -17.45
N GLY A 134 -20.12 8.01 -17.25
CA GLY A 134 -20.04 9.46 -17.02
C GLY A 134 -20.14 9.91 -15.55
N GLN A 135 -20.50 9.03 -14.62
CA GLN A 135 -20.41 9.29 -13.18
C GLN A 135 -19.37 8.41 -12.50
N ASP A 136 -19.49 7.08 -12.66
CA ASP A 136 -18.63 6.12 -11.95
C ASP A 136 -17.38 5.75 -12.75
N TYR A 137 -17.49 5.81 -14.09
CA TYR A 137 -16.38 5.54 -15.00
C TYR A 137 -16.56 6.28 -16.33
N VAL A 138 -15.44 6.60 -16.96
CA VAL A 138 -15.37 7.07 -18.34
C VAL A 138 -14.31 6.28 -19.09
N ILE A 139 -14.58 5.99 -20.36
CA ILE A 139 -13.59 5.36 -21.25
C ILE A 139 -12.92 6.47 -22.04
N THR A 140 -11.59 6.49 -22.00
CA THR A 140 -10.76 7.48 -22.68
C THR A 140 -9.84 6.75 -23.66
N THR A 141 -9.63 7.28 -24.86
CA THR A 141 -8.62 6.78 -25.80
C THR A 141 -7.21 7.07 -25.28
N SER A 142 -6.21 6.39 -25.83
CA SER A 142 -4.78 6.67 -25.60
C SER A 142 -4.37 8.11 -25.87
N GLU A 143 -5.17 8.85 -26.63
CA GLU A 143 -4.97 10.26 -27.00
C GLU A 143 -5.63 11.24 -26.01
N GLY A 144 -6.35 10.73 -25.00
CA GLY A 144 -7.00 11.54 -23.97
C GLY A 144 -8.45 11.92 -24.28
N GLU A 145 -9.02 11.40 -25.37
CA GLU A 145 -10.39 11.71 -25.78
C GLU A 145 -11.39 10.78 -25.09
N THR A 146 -12.41 11.36 -24.44
CA THR A 146 -13.48 10.58 -23.81
C THR A 146 -14.45 10.07 -24.87
N LEU A 147 -14.72 8.77 -24.87
CA LEU A 147 -15.76 8.22 -25.73
C LEU A 147 -17.13 8.77 -25.31
N SER A 148 -18.06 8.85 -26.25
CA SER A 148 -19.46 9.14 -25.95
C SER A 148 -20.26 7.85 -26.05
N MET A 149 -21.06 7.55 -25.03
CA MET A 149 -21.94 6.38 -25.03
C MET A 149 -23.34 6.79 -25.51
N ILE A 150 -23.78 6.26 -26.64
CA ILE A 150 -25.12 6.53 -27.20
C ILE A 150 -25.78 5.18 -27.49
N ASN A 151 -26.94 4.91 -26.89
CA ASN A 151 -27.70 3.66 -27.07
C ASN A 151 -26.93 2.35 -26.79
N GLY A 152 -25.89 2.40 -25.95
CA GLY A 152 -25.07 1.24 -25.60
C GLY A 152 -23.84 1.04 -26.50
N ASP A 153 -23.67 1.87 -27.53
CA ASP A 153 -22.49 1.90 -28.38
C ASP A 153 -21.54 3.04 -27.99
N TYR A 154 -20.23 2.79 -28.13
CA TYR A 154 -19.19 3.77 -27.85
C TYR A 154 -18.69 4.42 -29.14
N PHE A 155 -18.60 5.74 -29.14
CA PHE A 155 -18.14 6.54 -30.28
C PHE A 155 -16.95 7.41 -29.88
N LYS A 156 -15.95 7.52 -30.77
CA LYS A 156 -14.88 8.51 -30.62
C LYS A 156 -15.39 9.91 -30.96
N PRO A 157 -14.87 10.98 -30.34
CA PRO A 157 -15.25 12.35 -30.71
C PRO A 157 -15.02 12.62 -32.20
N GLY A 158 -16.10 12.94 -32.92
CA GLY A 158 -16.05 13.28 -34.34
C GLY A 158 -16.22 12.10 -35.31
N GLU A 159 -16.36 10.86 -34.82
CA GLU A 159 -16.63 9.67 -35.65
C GLU A 159 -18.05 9.14 -35.44
N SER A 160 -18.72 8.77 -36.53
CA SER A 160 -20.08 8.18 -36.51
C SER A 160 -20.09 6.66 -36.40
N ASP A 161 -18.94 6.01 -36.58
CA ASP A 161 -18.83 4.55 -36.53
C ASP A 161 -18.62 4.07 -35.09
N PRO A 162 -19.36 3.06 -34.62
CA PRO A 162 -19.24 2.56 -33.26
C PRO A 162 -17.93 1.76 -33.10
N VAL A 163 -17.13 2.14 -32.11
CA VAL A 163 -15.90 1.42 -31.73
C VAL A 163 -16.16 0.33 -30.68
N THR A 164 -17.44 0.02 -30.42
CA THR A 164 -17.90 -0.94 -29.42
C THR A 164 -17.23 -2.31 -29.53
N ASN A 165 -17.08 -2.85 -30.74
CA ASN A 165 -16.45 -4.17 -30.96
C ASN A 165 -14.96 -4.18 -30.60
N ASP A 166 -14.25 -3.08 -30.89
CA ASP A 166 -12.84 -2.92 -30.51
C ASP A 166 -12.71 -2.79 -28.99
N VAL A 167 -13.64 -2.08 -28.36
CA VAL A 167 -13.72 -1.93 -26.90
C VAL A 167 -14.03 -3.27 -26.21
N HIS A 168 -14.94 -4.07 -26.77
CA HIS A 168 -15.36 -5.36 -26.21
C HIS A 168 -14.25 -6.42 -26.21
N GLY A 169 -13.38 -6.42 -27.21
CA GLY A 169 -12.31 -7.40 -27.36
C GLY A 169 -11.10 -7.18 -26.45
N MET A 170 -10.97 -6.00 -25.84
CA MET A 170 -9.79 -5.69 -25.02
C MET A 170 -9.91 -6.25 -23.61
N HIS A 171 -8.84 -6.92 -23.21
CA HIS A 171 -8.61 -7.31 -21.82
C HIS A 171 -7.81 -6.22 -21.10
N ASN A 172 -8.19 -5.92 -19.87
CA ASN A 172 -7.46 -4.95 -19.04
C ASN A 172 -6.19 -5.60 -18.46
N GLY A 173 -5.15 -5.71 -19.29
CA GLY A 173 -3.86 -6.26 -18.89
C GLY A 173 -3.21 -5.46 -17.75
N ALA A 174 -3.36 -4.14 -17.74
CA ALA A 174 -2.80 -3.28 -16.69
C ALA A 174 -3.48 -3.45 -15.32
N ALA A 175 -4.77 -3.80 -15.29
CA ALA A 175 -5.47 -4.07 -14.02
C ALA A 175 -4.80 -5.19 -13.21
N SER A 176 -4.18 -6.17 -13.87
CA SER A 176 -3.44 -7.23 -13.18
C SER A 176 -2.24 -6.70 -12.38
N TYR A 177 -1.53 -5.70 -12.91
CA TYR A 177 -0.40 -5.05 -12.23
C TYR A 177 -0.87 -4.13 -11.11
N PHE A 178 -1.96 -3.39 -11.31
CA PHE A 178 -2.61 -2.63 -10.26
C PHE A 178 -3.03 -3.54 -9.09
N ASN A 179 -3.71 -4.65 -9.39
CA ASN A 179 -4.12 -5.64 -8.39
C ASN A 179 -2.90 -6.23 -7.68
N GLY A 180 -1.82 -6.50 -8.41
CA GLY A 180 -0.55 -6.93 -7.83
C GLY A 180 -0.01 -5.95 -6.79
N LEU A 181 0.02 -4.65 -7.10
CA LEU A 181 0.43 -3.58 -6.17
C LEU A 181 -0.45 -3.55 -4.91
N VAL A 182 -1.78 -3.65 -5.08
CA VAL A 182 -2.74 -3.65 -3.97
C VAL A 182 -2.54 -4.87 -3.06
N ILE A 183 -2.48 -6.08 -3.62
CA ILE A 183 -2.30 -7.32 -2.84
C ILE A 183 -0.99 -7.28 -2.07
N LEU A 184 0.10 -6.90 -2.75
CA LEU A 184 1.41 -6.75 -2.11
C LEU A 184 1.33 -5.74 -0.97
N HIS A 185 0.69 -4.59 -1.18
CA HIS A 185 0.56 -3.58 -0.12
C HIS A 185 -0.22 -4.11 1.09
N VAL A 186 -1.38 -4.74 0.87
CA VAL A 186 -2.21 -5.34 1.92
C VAL A 186 -1.43 -6.36 2.74
N LEU A 187 -0.60 -7.19 2.09
CA LEU A 187 0.25 -8.15 2.79
C LEU A 187 1.24 -7.44 3.74
N HIS A 188 1.91 -6.37 3.28
CA HIS A 188 2.86 -5.63 4.11
C HIS A 188 2.18 -4.91 5.27
N VAL A 189 0.99 -4.34 5.05
CA VAL A 189 0.18 -3.74 6.12
C VAL A 189 -0.23 -4.79 7.15
N ALA A 190 -0.67 -5.98 6.73
CA ALA A 190 -1.03 -7.06 7.64
C ALA A 190 0.15 -7.50 8.52
N VAL A 191 1.34 -7.62 7.95
CA VAL A 191 2.58 -7.87 8.70
C VAL A 191 2.88 -6.74 9.68
N GLY A 192 2.67 -5.49 9.28
CA GLY A 192 2.86 -4.32 10.13
C GLY A 192 1.90 -4.29 11.32
N ILE A 193 0.61 -4.56 11.09
CA ILE A 193 -0.41 -4.64 12.14
C ILE A 193 -0.09 -5.76 13.12
N LEU A 194 0.34 -6.93 12.61
CA LEU A 194 0.79 -8.04 13.46
C LEU A 194 1.97 -7.61 14.35
N PHE A 195 2.99 -6.95 13.79
CA PHE A 195 4.12 -6.46 14.57
C PHE A 195 3.74 -5.40 15.60
N LEU A 196 2.80 -4.50 15.29
CA LEU A 196 2.26 -3.54 16.26
C LEU A 196 1.49 -4.24 17.38
N LEU A 197 0.65 -5.22 17.06
CA LEU A 197 -0.08 -6.00 18.06
C LEU A 197 0.88 -6.73 19.00
N LEU A 198 1.87 -7.43 18.44
CA LEU A 198 2.90 -8.12 19.24
C LEU A 198 3.69 -7.14 20.10
N LEU A 199 3.98 -5.94 19.59
CA LEU A 199 4.66 -4.89 20.34
C LEU A 199 3.80 -4.39 21.52
N VAL A 200 2.50 -4.16 21.34
CA VAL A 200 1.59 -3.76 22.42
C VAL A 200 1.52 -4.84 23.50
N ILE A 201 1.27 -6.10 23.12
CA ILE A 201 1.22 -7.24 24.06
C ILE A 201 2.54 -7.33 24.84
N TRP A 202 3.66 -7.23 24.14
CA TRP A 202 4.98 -7.29 24.75
C TRP A 202 5.20 -6.13 25.73
N LEU A 203 4.83 -4.90 25.38
CA LEU A 203 4.96 -3.75 26.29
C LEU A 203 4.06 -3.88 27.53
N LEU A 204 2.89 -4.50 27.42
CA LEU A 204 1.99 -4.77 28.55
C LEU A 204 2.52 -5.83 29.51
N ILE A 205 3.13 -6.90 28.98
CA ILE A 205 3.69 -7.99 29.80
C ILE A 205 5.00 -7.57 30.47
N LYS A 206 5.79 -6.69 29.84
CA LYS A 206 7.19 -6.47 30.19
C LYS A 206 7.50 -5.16 30.90
N THR A 207 6.51 -4.53 31.52
CA THR A 207 6.52 -3.22 32.21
C THR A 207 7.63 -3.03 33.28
N VAL A 208 8.56 -3.97 33.48
CA VAL A 208 9.55 -4.03 34.58
C VAL A 208 11.03 -4.03 34.15
N ASN A 209 11.41 -4.11 32.86
CA ASN A 209 12.84 -4.18 32.49
C ASN A 209 13.36 -3.02 31.62
N LYS A 210 14.37 -2.30 32.14
CA LYS A 210 15.06 -1.12 31.57
C LYS A 210 15.75 -1.36 30.23
N ASP A 211 15.97 -2.61 29.84
CA ASP A 211 16.73 -2.96 28.64
C ASP A 211 15.85 -3.58 27.55
N ARG A 212 15.39 -2.74 26.61
CA ARG A 212 15.82 -2.76 25.18
C ARG A 212 14.85 -1.97 24.28
N PRO A 213 15.21 -0.75 23.83
CA PRO A 213 14.44 0.01 22.84
C PRO A 213 14.64 -0.47 21.39
N LEU A 214 15.41 -1.56 21.17
CA LEU A 214 15.76 -2.02 19.82
C LEU A 214 14.56 -2.60 19.07
N TRP A 215 13.72 -3.41 19.73
CA TRP A 215 12.54 -4.01 19.08
C TRP A 215 11.52 -2.95 18.68
N MET A 216 11.18 -2.04 19.61
CA MET A 216 10.35 -0.86 19.34
C MET A 216 10.86 -0.05 18.14
N GLN A 217 12.16 0.22 18.09
CA GLN A 217 12.75 0.95 16.97
C GLN A 217 12.63 0.22 15.64
N GLN A 218 12.72 -1.11 15.61
CA GLN A 218 12.57 -1.88 14.37
C GLN A 218 11.11 -1.89 13.89
N VAL A 219 10.15 -2.11 14.80
CA VAL A 219 8.72 -2.08 14.47
C VAL A 219 8.32 -0.68 14.00
N ALA A 220 8.74 0.37 14.70
CA ALA A 220 8.46 1.75 14.30
C ALA A 220 9.06 2.07 12.92
N ARG A 221 10.31 1.68 12.64
CA ARG A 221 10.92 1.86 11.31
C ARG A 221 10.14 1.15 10.21
N TYR A 222 9.72 -0.09 10.45
CA TYR A 222 8.92 -0.85 9.49
C TYR A 222 7.56 -0.19 9.26
N TRP A 223 6.88 0.26 10.32
CA TRP A 223 5.58 0.92 10.20
C TRP A 223 5.67 2.23 9.41
N HIS A 224 6.67 3.08 9.69
CA HIS A 224 6.93 4.28 8.90
C HIS A 224 7.26 3.98 7.43
N PHE A 225 7.94 2.87 7.16
CA PHE A 225 8.21 2.46 5.80
C PHE A 225 6.93 2.06 5.05
N VAL A 226 6.06 1.27 5.68
CA VAL A 226 4.76 0.87 5.10
C VAL A 226 3.88 2.09 4.84
N ASP A 227 3.88 3.06 5.75
CA ASP A 227 3.19 4.35 5.60
C ASP A 227 3.75 5.16 4.40
N GLY A 228 5.08 5.33 4.33
CA GLY A 228 5.71 6.00 3.19
C GLY A 228 5.43 5.30 1.84
N LEU A 229 5.36 3.97 1.84
CA LEU A 229 5.01 3.18 0.67
C LEU A 229 3.54 3.40 0.27
N TRP A 230 2.62 3.52 1.23
CA TRP A 230 1.23 3.89 0.95
C TRP A 230 1.14 5.29 0.34
N LEU A 231 1.83 6.29 0.88
CA LEU A 231 1.81 7.65 0.34
C LEU A 231 2.29 7.69 -1.12
N TYR A 232 3.34 6.92 -1.42
CA TYR A 232 3.80 6.75 -2.79
C TYR A 232 2.71 6.16 -3.69
N LEU A 233 2.07 5.06 -3.27
CA LEU A 233 1.00 4.42 -4.03
C LEU A 233 -0.20 5.36 -4.21
N PHE A 234 -0.63 6.03 -3.15
CA PHE A 234 -1.75 6.97 -3.19
C PHE A 234 -1.47 8.11 -4.18
N LEU A 235 -0.27 8.71 -4.12
CA LEU A 235 0.13 9.75 -5.06
C LEU A 235 0.22 9.22 -6.49
N PHE A 236 0.77 8.03 -6.68
CA PHE A 236 0.85 7.36 -7.98
C PHE A 236 -0.54 7.14 -8.59
N LEU A 237 -1.51 6.67 -7.79
CA LEU A 237 -2.88 6.49 -8.25
C LEU A 237 -3.58 7.82 -8.54
N TYR A 238 -3.35 8.83 -7.70
CA TYR A 238 -3.89 10.19 -7.85
C TYR A 238 -3.36 10.93 -9.08
N LEU A 239 -2.13 10.68 -9.49
CA LEU A 239 -1.56 11.34 -10.67
C LEU A 239 -1.96 10.66 -11.99
N ILE A 240 -2.34 9.38 -11.93
CA ILE A 240 -2.64 8.60 -13.14
C ILE A 240 -4.15 8.53 -13.44
N HIS A 241 -5.01 8.70 -12.43
CA HIS A 241 -6.47 8.78 -12.58
C HIS A 241 -6.95 10.20 -12.32
#